data_AF-A0A429FV60-F1
#
_entry.id   AF-A0A429FV60-F1
#
_cell.length_a   1.000
_cell.length_b   1.000
_cell.length_c   1.000
_cell.angle_alpha   90.00
_cell.angle_beta   90.00
_cell.angle_gamma   90.00
#
_symmetry.space_group_name_H-M   'P 1'
#
loop_
_entity.id
_entity.type
_entity.pdbx_description
1 polymer ?
#
loop_
_entity_poly.entity_id
_entity_poly.type
_entity_poly.pdbx_seq_one_letter_code
_entity_poly.pdbx_strand_id
1 'polypeptide(L)'
;MDNEEFDALLEKAKRPEKDVDLCLRGDLQAEWERLDAQLAEPSTDTATLAVSKEQREIAKQVVALQEEMKDATLTLRLRALERHAWKKLRADHPPRDKDPHDRVMGINNDTFWDALVYVSLVSPKLDAERVARLLDSLTVSQFDKLTTATWNLNQEDVSVPFSSTASRIAPSSGATSRQRPSSESAIDASSAGSRKKSSSTTMKAGS
;
A
#
# COMPACT_ATOMS: atom_id res chain seq x y z
N MET A 1 -27.29 -2.51 -18.48
CA MET A 1 -27.33 -3.09 -17.13
C MET A 1 -28.75 -3.13 -16.65
N ASP A 2 -29.39 -4.23 -16.97
CA ASP A 2 -30.59 -4.68 -16.26
C ASP A 2 -30.18 -5.33 -14.92
N ASN A 3 -31.17 -5.80 -14.17
CA ASN A 3 -30.94 -6.37 -12.83
C ASN A 3 -30.16 -7.70 -12.91
N GLU A 4 -30.34 -8.49 -13.96
CA GLU A 4 -29.61 -9.76 -14.13
C GLU A 4 -28.12 -9.52 -14.41
N GLU A 5 -27.81 -8.56 -15.29
CA GLU A 5 -26.43 -8.12 -15.55
C GLU A 5 -25.76 -7.55 -14.28
N PHE A 6 -26.52 -6.84 -13.43
CA PHE A 6 -26.02 -6.31 -12.16
C PHE A 6 -25.72 -7.43 -11.15
N ASP A 7 -26.65 -8.36 -10.94
CA ASP A 7 -26.49 -9.47 -10.00
C ASP A 7 -25.31 -10.37 -10.40
N ALA A 8 -25.16 -10.66 -11.69
CA ALA A 8 -24.03 -11.43 -12.22
C ALA A 8 -22.66 -10.73 -12.03
N LEU A 9 -22.63 -9.39 -11.96
CA LEU A 9 -21.42 -8.64 -11.62
C LEU A 9 -21.15 -8.69 -10.11
N LEU A 10 -22.20 -8.57 -9.29
CA LEU A 10 -22.09 -8.61 -7.84
C LEU A 10 -21.58 -9.97 -7.33
N GLU A 11 -22.01 -11.08 -7.93
CA GLU A 11 -21.54 -12.43 -7.58
C GLU A 11 -20.03 -12.63 -7.79
N LYS A 12 -19.43 -11.84 -8.69
CA LYS A 12 -17.98 -11.88 -8.98
C LYS A 12 -17.17 -11.01 -8.01
N ALA A 13 -17.82 -10.19 -7.20
CA ALA A 13 -17.14 -9.30 -6.28
C ALA A 13 -16.34 -10.11 -5.24
N LYS A 14 -15.05 -9.80 -5.13
CA LYS A 14 -14.16 -10.37 -4.12
C LYS A 14 -13.57 -9.25 -3.30
N ARG A 15 -13.49 -9.48 -1.98
CA ARG A 15 -12.82 -8.56 -1.06
C ARG A 15 -11.31 -8.60 -1.33
N PRO A 16 -10.61 -7.45 -1.22
CA PRO A 16 -9.17 -7.43 -1.42
C PRO A 16 -8.47 -8.28 -0.36
N GLU A 17 -7.40 -8.92 -0.78
CA GLU A 17 -6.50 -9.72 0.06
C GLU A 17 -5.08 -9.19 -0.08
N LYS A 18 -4.28 -9.35 0.98
CA LYS A 18 -2.88 -8.94 1.00
C LYS A 18 -2.05 -9.92 1.80
N ASP A 19 -0.90 -10.28 1.23
CA ASP A 19 0.10 -11.08 1.92
C ASP A 19 1.10 -10.15 2.62
N VAL A 20 1.45 -10.48 3.86
CA VAL A 20 2.41 -9.77 4.70
C VAL A 20 3.44 -10.76 5.23
N ASP A 21 4.69 -10.56 4.83
CA ASP A 21 5.81 -11.39 5.28
C ASP A 21 6.45 -10.84 6.55
N LEU A 22 6.64 -11.71 7.54
CA LEU A 22 7.27 -11.41 8.84
C LEU A 22 8.42 -12.39 9.10
N CYS A 23 9.66 -11.89 9.12
CA CYS A 23 10.82 -12.68 9.55
C CYS A 23 10.84 -12.76 11.09
N LEU A 24 10.71 -13.97 11.63
CA LEU A 24 10.64 -14.21 13.08
C LEU A 24 12.03 -14.37 13.72
N ARG A 25 13.09 -14.42 12.92
CA ARG A 25 14.49 -14.52 13.36
C ARG A 25 15.22 -13.18 13.22
N GLY A 26 14.68 -12.16 13.88
CA GLY A 26 15.27 -10.82 13.92
C GLY A 26 16.68 -10.81 14.54
N ASP A 27 17.03 -11.82 15.34
CA ASP A 27 18.39 -12.01 15.87
C ASP A 27 19.45 -12.23 14.77
N LEU A 28 19.06 -12.78 13.62
CA LEU A 28 19.96 -13.01 12.48
C LEU A 28 20.24 -11.72 11.68
N GLN A 29 19.38 -10.70 11.80
CA GLN A 29 19.50 -9.46 11.05
C GLN A 29 20.83 -8.75 11.33
N ALA A 30 21.22 -8.63 12.60
CA ALA A 30 22.44 -7.94 13.00
C ALA A 30 23.70 -8.64 12.47
N GLU A 31 23.71 -9.98 12.45
CA GLU A 31 24.80 -10.76 11.89
C GLU A 31 24.88 -10.58 10.37
N TRP A 32 23.72 -10.63 9.69
CA TRP A 32 23.64 -10.39 8.26
C TRP A 32 24.16 -9.00 7.88
N GLU A 33 23.72 -7.94 8.58
CA GLU A 33 24.18 -6.57 8.36
C GLU A 33 25.69 -6.41 8.59
N ARG A 34 26.24 -7.07 9.62
CA ARG A 34 27.68 -7.03 9.91
C ARG A 34 28.51 -7.68 8.80
N LEU A 35 28.06 -8.80 8.25
CA LEU A 35 28.77 -9.50 7.18
C LEU A 35 28.60 -8.79 5.84
N ASP A 36 27.42 -8.24 5.55
CA ASP A 36 27.16 -7.44 4.35
C ASP A 36 28.01 -6.16 4.34
N ALA A 37 28.13 -5.48 5.48
CA ALA A 37 29.01 -4.33 5.63
C ALA A 37 30.48 -4.68 5.33
N GLN A 38 30.99 -5.83 5.80
CA GLN A 38 32.34 -6.31 5.49
C GLN A 38 32.54 -6.61 3.99
N LEU A 39 31.51 -7.05 3.27
CA LEU A 39 31.57 -7.22 1.82
C LEU A 39 31.59 -5.89 1.06
N ALA A 40 30.94 -4.87 1.61
CA ALA A 40 30.89 -3.53 1.04
C ALA A 40 32.20 -2.74 1.25
N GLU A 41 33.08 -3.19 2.15
CA GLU A 41 34.39 -2.55 2.35
C GLU A 41 35.25 -2.67 1.09
N PRO A 42 35.80 -1.56 0.56
CA PRO A 42 36.64 -1.59 -0.62
C PRO A 42 37.92 -2.41 -0.33
N SER A 43 38.33 -3.25 -1.29
CA SER A 43 39.54 -4.04 -1.10
C SER A 43 40.73 -3.12 -0.88
N THR A 44 41.46 -3.33 0.22
CA THR A 44 42.71 -2.62 0.48
C THR A 44 43.81 -3.00 -0.51
N ASP A 45 43.65 -4.14 -1.17
CA ASP A 45 44.51 -4.59 -2.25
C ASP A 45 44.05 -3.93 -3.57
N THR A 46 44.69 -2.82 -3.92
CA THR A 46 44.41 -2.04 -5.15
C THR A 46 45.02 -2.68 -6.40
N ALA A 47 45.82 -3.75 -6.24
CA ALA A 47 46.55 -4.37 -7.33
C ALA A 47 45.72 -5.36 -8.17
N THR A 48 44.57 -5.84 -7.65
CA THR A 48 43.74 -6.81 -8.36
C THR A 48 42.25 -6.52 -8.24
N LEU A 49 41.51 -6.64 -9.35
CA LEU A 49 40.04 -6.55 -9.39
C LEU A 49 39.37 -7.89 -8.97
N ALA A 50 40.14 -8.85 -8.45
CA ALA A 50 39.67 -10.20 -8.18
C ALA A 50 39.11 -10.31 -6.75
N VAL A 51 37.96 -10.95 -6.60
CA VAL A 51 37.36 -11.23 -5.28
C VAL A 51 38.27 -12.15 -4.47
N SER A 52 38.62 -11.72 -3.26
CA SER A 52 39.50 -12.46 -2.35
C SER A 52 38.84 -13.76 -1.87
N LYS A 53 39.64 -14.69 -1.33
CA LYS A 53 39.10 -15.92 -0.73
C LYS A 53 38.20 -15.61 0.48
N GLU A 54 38.61 -14.65 1.29
CA GLU A 54 37.86 -14.19 2.47
C GLU A 54 36.50 -13.61 2.08
N GLN A 55 36.47 -12.72 1.08
CA GLN A 55 35.22 -12.17 0.55
C GLN A 55 34.28 -13.27 0.03
N ARG A 56 34.82 -14.32 -0.60
CA ARG A 56 34.00 -15.47 -1.04
C ARG A 56 33.42 -16.26 0.13
N GLU A 57 34.14 -16.42 1.23
CA GLU A 57 33.60 -17.12 2.40
C GLU A 57 32.56 -16.28 3.13
N ILE A 58 32.78 -14.97 3.29
CA ILE A 58 31.78 -14.05 3.85
C ILE A 58 30.51 -14.07 2.99
N ALA A 59 30.64 -14.00 1.66
CA ALA A 59 29.49 -14.08 0.76
C ALA A 59 28.67 -15.37 0.93
N LYS A 60 29.33 -16.52 1.13
CA LYS A 60 28.62 -17.78 1.43
C LYS A 60 27.87 -17.71 2.76
N GLN A 61 28.46 -17.11 3.79
CA GLN A 61 27.81 -16.94 5.09
C GLN A 61 26.59 -16.02 5.00
N VAL A 62 26.70 -14.92 4.24
CA VAL A 62 25.58 -14.00 3.96
C VAL A 62 24.43 -14.75 3.26
N VAL A 63 24.73 -15.57 2.25
CA VAL A 63 23.71 -16.37 1.55
C VAL A 63 23.06 -17.39 2.50
N ALA A 64 23.85 -18.09 3.31
CA ALA A 64 23.32 -19.04 4.28
C ALA A 64 22.38 -18.36 5.30
N LEU A 65 22.76 -17.20 5.84
CA LEU A 65 21.90 -16.43 6.75
C LEU A 65 20.61 -15.97 6.06
N GLN A 66 20.68 -15.56 4.80
CA GLN A 66 19.48 -15.20 4.05
C GLN A 66 18.53 -16.38 3.88
N GLU A 67 19.05 -17.59 3.66
CA GLU A 67 18.24 -18.81 3.60
C GLU A 67 17.58 -19.09 4.97
N GLU A 68 18.33 -19.03 6.06
CA GLU A 68 17.78 -19.21 7.42
C GLU A 68 16.68 -18.18 7.75
N MET A 69 16.88 -16.91 7.37
CA MET A 69 15.89 -15.85 7.57
C MET A 69 14.63 -16.06 6.71
N LYS A 70 14.79 -16.55 5.46
CA LYS A 70 13.66 -16.89 4.59
C LYS A 70 12.86 -18.06 5.14
N ASP A 71 13.52 -19.10 5.61
CA ASP A 71 12.86 -20.26 6.21
C ASP A 71 12.11 -19.89 7.50
N ALA A 72 12.60 -18.88 8.22
CA ALA A 72 11.95 -18.30 9.39
C ALA A 72 10.95 -17.17 9.07
N THR A 73 10.60 -16.96 7.79
CA THR A 73 9.62 -15.95 7.39
C THR A 73 8.22 -16.55 7.33
N LEU A 74 7.30 -15.97 8.10
CA LEU A 74 5.89 -16.32 8.09
C LEU A 74 5.13 -15.38 7.16
N THR A 75 4.50 -15.94 6.11
CA THR A 75 3.57 -15.21 5.25
C THR A 75 2.15 -15.28 5.82
N LEU A 76 1.60 -14.12 6.16
CA LEU A 76 0.21 -13.96 6.60
C LEU A 76 -0.65 -13.45 5.45
N ARG A 77 -1.73 -14.17 5.12
CA ARG A 77 -2.76 -13.70 4.21
C ARG A 77 -3.89 -13.03 4.96
N LEU A 78 -4.13 -11.77 4.65
CA LEU A 78 -5.18 -10.95 5.22
C LEU A 78 -6.27 -10.70 4.20
N ARG A 79 -7.51 -10.50 4.66
CA ARG A 79 -8.65 -10.09 3.84
C ARG A 79 -9.40 -8.93 4.50
N ALA A 80 -9.88 -8.00 3.68
CA ALA A 80 -10.78 -6.95 4.16
C ALA A 80 -12.02 -7.55 4.79
N LEU A 81 -12.60 -6.87 5.77
CA LEU A 81 -13.85 -7.25 6.41
C LEU A 81 -15.05 -6.84 5.57
N GLU A 82 -16.18 -7.48 5.83
CA GLU A 82 -17.46 -7.00 5.32
C GLU A 82 -17.86 -5.73 6.06
N ARG A 83 -18.59 -4.83 5.39
CA ARG A 83 -18.97 -3.52 5.95
C ARG A 83 -19.62 -3.62 7.33
N HIS A 84 -20.47 -4.63 7.55
CA HIS A 84 -21.15 -4.81 8.83
C HIS A 84 -20.21 -5.36 9.92
N ALA A 85 -19.29 -6.27 9.57
CA ALA A 85 -18.27 -6.80 10.47
C ALA A 85 -17.30 -5.69 10.90
N TRP A 86 -16.89 -4.81 9.99
CA TRP A 86 -16.08 -3.62 10.29
C TRP A 86 -16.78 -2.69 11.30
N LYS A 87 -18.06 -2.37 11.06
CA LYS A 87 -18.85 -1.55 11.99
C LYS A 87 -18.97 -2.19 13.37
N LYS A 88 -19.21 -3.51 13.41
CA LYS A 88 -19.29 -4.26 14.66
C LYS A 88 -17.96 -4.23 15.42
N LEU A 89 -16.84 -4.50 14.74
CA LEU A 89 -15.51 -4.45 15.34
C LEU A 89 -15.24 -3.08 15.98
N ARG A 90 -15.52 -1.98 15.27
CA ARG A 90 -15.35 -0.63 15.84
C ARG A 90 -16.24 -0.37 17.06
N ALA A 91 -17.47 -0.88 17.05
CA ALA A 91 -18.40 -0.73 18.17
C ALA A 91 -17.97 -1.56 19.40
N ASP A 92 -17.36 -2.72 19.19
CA ASP A 92 -16.85 -3.59 20.26
C ASP A 92 -15.58 -3.01 20.92
N HIS A 93 -14.89 -2.08 20.26
CA HIS A 93 -13.64 -1.45 20.72
C HIS A 93 -13.76 0.09 20.78
N PRO A 94 -14.67 0.64 21.60
CA PRO A 94 -14.89 2.09 21.67
C PRO A 94 -13.68 2.82 22.28
N PRO A 95 -13.41 4.07 21.87
CA PRO A 95 -12.27 4.83 22.38
C PRO A 95 -12.32 5.03 23.89
N ARG A 96 -11.17 5.04 24.57
CA ARG A 96 -11.10 5.32 26.01
C ARG A 96 -11.30 6.81 26.29
N ASP A 97 -12.05 7.12 27.35
CA ASP A 97 -12.50 8.47 27.66
C ASP A 97 -11.37 9.52 27.76
N LYS A 98 -10.16 9.14 28.18
CA LYS A 98 -9.07 10.09 28.46
C LYS A 98 -7.86 9.96 27.53
N ASP A 99 -7.99 9.21 26.45
CA ASP A 99 -6.91 9.03 25.48
C ASP A 99 -7.16 9.89 24.23
N PRO A 100 -6.35 10.94 23.97
CA PRO A 100 -6.52 11.78 22.79
C PRO A 100 -6.34 11.03 21.47
N HIS A 101 -5.50 9.98 21.44
CA HIS A 101 -5.22 9.21 20.24
C HIS A 101 -6.40 8.29 19.88
N ASP A 102 -6.99 7.65 20.89
CA ASP A 102 -8.23 6.87 20.73
C ASP A 102 -9.37 7.73 20.18
N ARG A 103 -9.54 8.96 20.68
CA ARG A 103 -10.59 9.88 20.23
C ARG A 103 -10.45 10.27 18.76
N VAL A 104 -9.22 10.49 18.29
CA VAL A 104 -8.94 10.84 16.88
C VAL A 104 -9.30 9.68 15.96
N MET A 105 -8.93 8.46 16.33
CA MET A 105 -9.18 7.27 15.52
C MET A 105 -10.60 6.71 15.71
N GLY A 106 -11.27 7.09 16.80
CA GLY A 106 -12.59 6.60 17.18
C GLY A 106 -12.60 5.11 17.49
N ILE A 107 -11.52 4.60 18.11
CA ILE A 107 -11.29 3.20 18.52
C ILE A 107 -10.39 3.17 19.76
N ASN A 108 -10.41 2.07 20.52
CA ASN A 108 -9.42 1.79 21.57
C ASN A 108 -8.15 1.17 20.96
N ASN A 109 -7.05 1.93 20.92
CA ASN A 109 -5.79 1.46 20.31
C ASN A 109 -5.21 0.22 21.00
N ASP A 110 -5.45 0.01 22.30
CA ASP A 110 -4.84 -1.13 23.01
C ASP A 110 -5.49 -2.47 22.67
N THR A 111 -6.71 -2.46 22.13
CA THR A 111 -7.49 -3.71 21.92
C THR A 111 -7.94 -3.89 20.47
N PHE A 112 -8.06 -2.81 19.72
CA PHE A 112 -8.60 -2.86 18.36
C PHE A 112 -7.63 -3.53 17.37
N TRP A 113 -6.33 -3.28 17.48
CA TRP A 113 -5.35 -3.76 16.50
C TRP A 113 -5.23 -5.28 16.49
N ASP A 114 -5.14 -5.90 17.67
CA ASP A 114 -5.10 -7.35 17.83
C ASP A 114 -6.37 -8.01 17.30
N ALA A 115 -7.53 -7.43 17.64
CA ALA A 115 -8.82 -7.91 17.17
C ALA A 115 -8.94 -7.80 15.65
N LEU A 116 -8.52 -6.67 15.07
CA LEU A 116 -8.53 -6.43 13.63
C LEU A 116 -7.65 -7.46 12.89
N VAL A 117 -6.42 -7.69 13.35
CA VAL A 117 -5.53 -8.70 12.75
C VAL A 117 -6.19 -10.08 12.82
N TYR A 118 -6.74 -10.46 13.97
CA TYR A 118 -7.38 -11.77 14.14
C TYR A 118 -8.55 -11.98 13.16
N VAL A 119 -9.46 -11.01 13.05
CA VAL A 119 -10.64 -11.17 12.17
C VAL A 119 -10.31 -11.03 10.67
N SER A 120 -9.20 -10.37 10.33
CA SER A 120 -8.73 -10.26 8.95
C SER A 120 -7.84 -11.42 8.49
N LEU A 121 -7.32 -12.25 9.40
CA LEU A 121 -6.42 -13.34 9.06
C LEU A 121 -7.14 -14.50 8.37
N VAL A 122 -6.71 -14.82 7.15
CA VAL A 122 -7.22 -15.94 6.33
C VAL A 122 -6.28 -17.15 6.39
N SER A 123 -4.98 -16.91 6.34
CA SER A 123 -3.96 -17.96 6.36
C SER A 123 -2.67 -17.47 7.04
N PRO A 124 -2.01 -18.29 7.87
CA PRO A 124 -2.48 -19.58 8.37
C PRO A 124 -3.73 -19.42 9.26
N LYS A 125 -4.49 -20.50 9.45
CA LYS A 125 -5.62 -20.50 10.40
C LYS A 125 -5.07 -20.55 11.82
N LEU A 126 -5.07 -19.40 12.49
CA LEU A 126 -4.66 -19.25 13.89
C LEU A 126 -5.90 -18.97 14.75
N ASP A 127 -5.90 -19.48 15.98
CA ASP A 127 -6.86 -19.03 16.99
C ASP A 127 -6.37 -17.72 17.66
N ALA A 128 -7.22 -17.12 18.49
CA ALA A 128 -6.92 -15.86 19.14
C ALA A 128 -5.64 -15.92 20.01
N GLU A 129 -5.40 -17.04 20.69
CA GLU A 129 -4.22 -17.23 21.55
C GLU A 129 -2.92 -17.27 20.72
N ARG A 130 -2.94 -17.97 19.57
CA ARG A 130 -1.81 -18.01 18.63
C ARG A 130 -1.55 -16.66 17.99
N VAL A 131 -2.60 -15.90 17.66
CA VAL A 131 -2.44 -14.54 17.14
C VAL A 131 -1.81 -13.64 18.20
N ALA A 132 -2.30 -13.65 19.44
CA ALA A 132 -1.71 -12.86 20.52
C ALA A 132 -0.21 -13.17 20.71
N ARG A 133 0.16 -14.46 20.79
CA ARG A 133 1.57 -14.87 20.87
C ARG A 133 2.41 -14.41 19.69
N LEU A 134 1.85 -14.43 18.48
CA LEU A 134 2.54 -13.93 17.30
C LEU A 134 2.79 -12.43 17.45
N LEU A 135 1.76 -11.64 17.80
CA LEU A 135 1.86 -10.19 17.95
C LEU A 135 2.87 -9.79 19.04
N ASP A 136 2.87 -10.48 20.18
CA ASP A 136 3.83 -10.26 21.28
C ASP A 136 5.29 -10.56 20.89
N SER A 137 5.50 -11.41 19.89
CA SER A 137 6.84 -11.76 19.40
C SER A 137 7.39 -10.77 18.37
N LEU A 138 6.55 -9.86 17.86
CA LEU A 138 6.96 -8.90 16.84
C LEU A 138 7.70 -7.71 17.44
N THR A 139 8.65 -7.18 16.68
CA THR A 139 9.12 -5.81 16.95
C THR A 139 8.01 -4.81 16.68
N VAL A 140 8.10 -3.62 17.30
CA VAL A 140 7.12 -2.53 17.08
C VAL A 140 6.93 -2.23 15.59
N SER A 141 8.03 -2.16 14.81
CA SER A 141 7.93 -1.89 13.37
C SER A 141 7.28 -3.02 12.57
N GLN A 142 7.45 -4.28 12.97
CA GLN A 142 6.76 -5.41 12.35
C GLN A 142 5.26 -5.40 12.67
N PHE A 143 4.92 -5.09 13.92
CA PHE A 143 3.54 -4.89 14.34
C PHE A 143 2.88 -3.76 13.55
N ASP A 144 3.52 -2.59 13.46
CA ASP A 144 3.04 -1.43 12.71
C ASP A 144 2.86 -1.74 11.22
N LYS A 145 3.80 -2.48 10.61
CA LYS A 145 3.68 -2.96 9.22
C LYS A 145 2.42 -3.81 9.04
N LEU A 146 2.17 -4.73 9.95
CA LEU A 146 1.03 -5.65 9.90
C LEU A 146 -0.30 -4.93 10.10
N THR A 147 -0.40 -4.08 11.13
CA THR A 147 -1.62 -3.33 11.45
C THR A 147 -1.94 -2.29 10.39
N THR A 148 -0.93 -1.59 9.86
CA THR A 148 -1.09 -0.66 8.73
C THR A 148 -1.59 -1.38 7.49
N ALA A 149 -1.00 -2.54 7.15
CA ALA A 149 -1.47 -3.33 6.01
C ALA A 149 -2.94 -3.77 6.18
N THR A 150 -3.32 -4.18 7.39
CA THR A 150 -4.69 -4.62 7.70
C THR A 150 -5.68 -3.45 7.68
N TRP A 151 -5.30 -2.31 8.23
CA TRP A 151 -6.09 -1.08 8.21
C TRP A 151 -6.38 -0.62 6.79
N ASN A 152 -5.32 -0.47 5.98
CA ASN A 152 -5.43 -0.01 4.60
C ASN A 152 -6.31 -0.94 3.77
N LEU A 153 -6.19 -2.25 3.97
CA LEU A 153 -7.02 -3.25 3.29
C LEU A 153 -8.53 -3.01 3.49
N ASN A 154 -8.92 -2.44 4.63
CA ASN A 154 -10.32 -2.17 4.97
C ASN A 154 -10.79 -0.76 4.59
N GLN A 155 -9.87 0.16 4.31
CA GLN A 155 -10.14 1.59 4.20
C GLN A 155 -9.83 2.17 2.81
N GLU A 156 -8.97 1.51 2.03
CA GLU A 156 -8.63 1.92 0.67
C GLU A 156 -9.70 1.46 -0.33
N ASP A 157 -9.95 2.29 -1.34
CA ASP A 157 -10.81 1.95 -2.47
C ASP A 157 -10.07 1.06 -3.48
N VAL A 158 -10.79 0.16 -4.14
CA VAL A 158 -10.23 -0.70 -5.18
C VAL A 158 -10.58 -0.10 -6.54
N SER A 159 -9.55 0.38 -7.24
CA SER A 159 -9.67 0.91 -8.60
C SER A 159 -8.79 0.14 -9.57
N VAL A 160 -9.08 0.24 -10.87
CA VAL A 160 -8.26 -0.37 -11.92
C VAL A 160 -6.95 0.42 -12.04
N PRO A 161 -5.79 -0.16 -11.70
CA PRO A 161 -4.54 0.58 -11.74
C PRO A 161 -4.04 0.75 -13.18
N PHE A 162 -3.53 1.94 -13.51
CA PHE A 162 -2.85 2.18 -14.78
C PHE A 162 -1.39 1.76 -14.70
N SER A 163 -0.95 0.89 -15.61
CA SER A 163 0.45 0.48 -15.72
C SER A 163 1.11 1.13 -16.93
N SER A 164 1.95 2.14 -16.68
CA SER A 164 2.73 2.81 -17.73
C SER A 164 3.75 1.87 -18.38
N THR A 165 4.30 0.91 -17.63
CA THR A 165 5.19 -0.11 -18.18
C THR A 165 4.45 -1.10 -19.05
N ALA A 166 3.28 -1.61 -18.61
CA ALA A 166 2.47 -2.50 -19.45
C ALA A 166 1.97 -1.78 -20.72
N SER A 167 1.55 -0.52 -20.60
CA SER A 167 1.10 0.30 -21.73
C SER A 167 2.19 0.54 -22.77
N ARG A 168 3.46 0.63 -22.35
CA ARG A 168 4.62 0.77 -23.26
C ARG A 168 5.03 -0.53 -23.96
N ILE A 169 4.81 -1.68 -23.32
CA ILE A 169 5.20 -3.00 -23.84
C ILE A 169 4.09 -3.61 -24.70
N ALA A 170 2.82 -3.37 -24.34
CA ALA A 170 1.70 -3.84 -25.13
C ALA A 170 1.72 -3.15 -26.51
N PRO A 171 1.57 -3.89 -27.62
CA PRO A 171 1.39 -3.28 -28.92
C PRO A 171 0.20 -2.33 -28.83
N SER A 172 0.32 -1.13 -29.41
CA SER A 172 -0.82 -0.22 -29.48
C SER A 172 -1.93 -0.93 -30.25
N SER A 173 -2.90 -1.49 -29.52
CA SER A 173 -4.17 -1.84 -30.12
C SER A 173 -4.74 -0.51 -30.56
N GLY A 174 -4.58 -0.21 -31.85
CA GLY A 174 -5.10 0.97 -32.52
C GLY A 174 -6.61 1.00 -32.32
N ALA A 175 -7.05 1.52 -31.18
CA ALA A 175 -8.41 1.93 -30.98
C ALA A 175 -8.64 3.00 -32.04
N THR A 176 -9.44 2.62 -33.04
CA THR A 176 -9.93 3.48 -34.09
C THR A 176 -10.36 4.79 -33.45
N SER A 177 -9.51 5.80 -33.55
CA SER A 177 -9.89 7.17 -33.32
C SER A 177 -11.11 7.38 -34.19
N ARG A 178 -12.28 7.56 -33.57
CA ARG A 178 -13.43 8.10 -34.27
C ARG A 178 -12.99 9.49 -34.71
N GLN A 179 -12.41 9.58 -35.91
CA GLN A 179 -12.32 10.82 -36.63
C GLN A 179 -13.74 11.38 -36.66
N ARG A 180 -13.96 12.45 -35.91
CA ARG A 180 -15.09 13.34 -36.18
C ARG A 180 -14.99 13.70 -37.66
N PRO A 181 -16.04 13.51 -38.48
CA PRO A 181 -16.03 14.04 -39.82
C PRO A 181 -15.82 15.55 -39.73
N SER A 182 -14.68 15.98 -40.26
CA SER A 182 -14.41 17.35 -40.64
C SER A 182 -15.24 17.68 -41.87
N SER A 183 -16.16 18.63 -41.77
CA SER A 183 -16.85 19.42 -42.82
C SER A 183 -17.97 20.17 -42.08
N GLU A 184 -18.20 21.47 -42.15
CA GLU A 184 -17.88 22.46 -43.18
C GLU A 184 -18.04 23.84 -42.54
N SER A 185 -17.22 24.78 -43.01
CA SER A 185 -17.32 26.21 -42.76
C SER A 185 -18.63 26.76 -43.33
N ALA A 186 -19.37 27.54 -42.54
CA ALA A 186 -20.25 28.58 -43.05
C ALA A 186 -19.72 29.94 -42.56
N ILE A 187 -19.15 30.64 -43.52
CA ILE A 187 -18.73 32.03 -43.50
C ILE A 187 -19.95 32.96 -43.58
N ASP A 188 -19.81 34.09 -42.89
CA ASP A 188 -20.46 35.40 -43.09
C ASP A 188 -21.98 35.58 -42.93
N ALA A 189 -22.36 36.42 -41.95
CA ALA A 189 -22.89 37.76 -42.24
C ALA A 189 -22.92 38.66 -40.97
N SER A 190 -22.50 39.91 -41.16
CA SER A 190 -22.32 40.99 -40.18
C SER A 190 -23.60 41.78 -39.87
N SER A 191 -23.62 42.50 -38.73
CA SER A 191 -24.27 43.83 -38.49
C SER A 191 -24.47 44.06 -36.98
N ALA A 192 -23.62 44.83 -36.28
CA ALA A 192 -23.70 46.29 -36.04
C ALA A 192 -24.38 46.65 -34.69
N GLY A 193 -23.70 47.43 -33.83
CA GLY A 193 -24.37 48.10 -32.71
C GLY A 193 -23.55 48.52 -31.47
N SER A 194 -22.71 49.53 -31.62
CA SER A 194 -22.39 50.60 -30.62
C SER A 194 -21.78 50.31 -29.23
N ARG A 195 -20.49 50.71 -29.14
CA ARG A 195 -19.89 51.64 -28.15
C ARG A 195 -20.71 52.03 -26.91
N LYS A 196 -20.07 51.94 -25.74
CA LYS A 196 -19.60 53.13 -24.98
C LYS A 196 -18.46 52.80 -24.01
N LYS A 197 -17.51 53.74 -23.95
CA LYS A 197 -16.28 53.80 -23.15
C LYS A 197 -16.55 54.35 -21.73
N SER A 198 -15.50 54.21 -20.91
CA SER A 198 -15.09 55.04 -19.76
C SER A 198 -15.53 54.52 -18.38
N SER A 199 -14.76 54.63 -17.30
CA SER A 199 -13.34 54.86 -17.01
C SER A 199 -13.19 54.78 -15.48
N SER A 200 -12.08 54.21 -15.00
CA SER A 200 -11.32 54.51 -13.77
C SER A 200 -11.94 55.37 -12.65
N THR A 201 -11.78 54.95 -11.37
CA THR A 201 -11.09 55.72 -10.29
C THR A 201 -11.02 54.94 -8.96
N THR A 202 -9.79 54.52 -8.61
CA THR A 202 -9.00 54.82 -7.39
C THR A 202 -9.60 54.76 -5.96
N MET A 203 -8.98 53.86 -5.16
CA MET A 203 -8.55 53.89 -3.73
C MET A 203 -9.38 54.55 -2.63
N LYS A 204 -9.48 53.87 -1.47
CA LYS A 204 -8.77 54.30 -0.23
C LYS A 204 -8.74 53.23 0.87
N ALA A 205 -7.61 53.19 1.57
CA ALA A 205 -7.35 52.47 2.80
C ALA A 205 -7.84 53.22 4.06
N GLY A 206 -7.94 52.50 5.18
CA GLY A 206 -7.63 53.06 6.51
C GLY A 206 -8.72 52.89 7.57
N SER A 207 -8.58 51.88 8.43
CA SER A 207 -8.16 52.00 9.85
C SER A 207 -8.41 50.68 10.57
#